data_AF-A0A3E2B1W9-F1
#
_entry.id   AF-A0A3E2B1W9-F1
#
_cell.length_a   1.000
_cell.length_b   1.000
_cell.length_c   1.000
_cell.angle_alpha   90.00
_cell.angle_beta   90.00
_cell.angle_gamma   90.00
#
_symmetry.space_group_name_H-M   'P 1'
#
loop_
_entity.id
_entity.type
_entity.pdbx_description
1 polymer ?
#
loop_
_entity_poly.entity_id
_entity_poly.type
_entity_poly.pdbx_seq_one_letter_code
_entity_poly.pdbx_strand_id
1 'polypeptide(L)'
;MKKEMEKSRPGTLPQYLFLFRDHTLIGYLFLIAEKEGFCRAFPWWAVHNADELPRNTALSFLAHGIQLSLDCGCPTLANRLQAQLEDQKKGIGRRPEEACR
;
A
#
# COMPACT_ATOMS: atom_id res chain seq x y z
N MET A 1 25.11 6.14 14.53
CA MET A 1 24.00 5.59 13.73
C MET A 1 22.84 5.33 14.67
N LYS A 2 21.81 6.18 14.68
CA LYS A 2 20.61 5.92 15.50
C LYS A 2 19.86 4.74 14.85
N LYS A 3 19.81 3.60 15.54
CA LYS A 3 18.95 2.46 15.19
C LYS A 3 17.53 2.70 15.72
N GLU A 4 16.95 3.85 15.45
CA GLU A 4 15.53 4.07 15.76
C GLU A 4 14.72 3.43 14.62
N MET A 5 13.92 2.41 14.94
CA MET A 5 12.94 1.87 14.00
C MET A 5 11.90 2.95 13.74
N GLU A 6 11.69 3.32 12.47
CA GLU A 6 10.59 4.20 12.10
C GLU A 6 9.26 3.50 12.39
N LYS A 7 8.36 4.21 13.07
CA LYS A 7 7.04 3.71 13.46
C LYS A 7 5.99 4.57 12.78
N SER A 8 4.90 3.93 12.37
CA SER A 8 3.73 4.65 11.87
C SER A 8 3.20 5.62 12.92
N ARG A 9 2.92 6.85 12.48
CA ARG A 9 2.32 7.92 13.28
C ARG A 9 1.23 8.60 12.45
N PRO A 10 0.04 8.90 13.00
CA PRO A 10 -1.01 9.58 12.24
C PRO A 10 -0.51 10.85 11.55
N GLY A 11 -0.93 11.07 10.30
CA GLY A 11 -0.60 12.27 9.53
C GLY A 11 0.84 12.34 8.99
N THR A 12 1.67 11.31 9.18
CA THR A 12 3.05 11.28 8.65
C THR A 12 3.43 9.92 8.10
N LEU A 13 4.30 9.88 7.10
CA LEU A 13 4.94 8.64 6.65
C LEU A 13 6.09 8.23 7.60
N PRO A 14 6.43 6.93 7.69
CA PRO A 14 5.80 5.81 6.99
C PRO A 14 4.45 5.39 7.61
N GLN A 15 3.57 4.76 6.81
CA GLN A 15 2.35 4.08 7.27
C GLN A 15 2.39 2.60 6.87
N TYR A 16 1.87 1.73 7.74
CA TYR A 16 1.82 0.29 7.49
C TYR A 16 0.41 -0.23 7.71
N LEU A 17 -0.20 -0.80 6.68
CA LEU A 17 -1.48 -1.49 6.78
C LEU A 17 -1.26 -2.99 6.62
N PHE A 18 -1.91 -3.75 7.49
CA PHE A 18 -1.92 -5.20 7.45
C PHE A 18 -3.36 -5.67 7.39
N LEU A 19 -3.62 -6.66 6.54
CA LEU A 19 -4.91 -7.30 6.40
C LEU A 19 -4.78 -8.76 6.80
N PHE A 20 -5.60 -9.18 7.76
CA PHE A 20 -5.63 -10.53 8.28
C PHE A 20 -6.95 -11.23 7.93
N ARG A 21 -6.87 -12.54 7.65
CA ARG A 21 -8.01 -13.46 7.61
C ARG A 21 -7.67 -14.63 8.52
N ASP A 22 -8.53 -14.94 9.49
CA ASP A 22 -8.34 -16.04 10.44
C ASP A 22 -6.94 -16.04 11.08
N HIS A 23 -6.51 -14.87 11.57
CA HIS A 23 -5.18 -14.60 12.15
C HIS A 23 -3.99 -14.76 11.19
N THR A 24 -4.21 -15.09 9.93
CA THR A 24 -3.18 -15.19 8.89
C THR A 24 -3.05 -13.86 8.16
N LEU A 25 -1.83 -13.35 8.03
CA LEU A 25 -1.53 -12.16 7.23
C LEU A 25 -1.72 -12.48 5.74
N ILE A 26 -2.71 -11.85 5.10
CA ILE A 26 -2.99 -12.04 3.68
C ILE A 26 -2.61 -10.83 2.84
N GLY A 27 -2.65 -9.63 3.41
CA GLY A 27 -2.40 -8.38 2.70
C GLY A 27 -1.51 -7.42 3.48
N TYR A 28 -0.66 -6.68 2.76
CA TYR A 28 0.16 -5.62 3.32
C TYR A 28 0.26 -4.44 2.36
N LEU A 29 0.32 -3.23 2.90
CA LEU A 29 0.56 -1.99 2.18
C LEU A 29 1.48 -1.12 3.04
N PHE A 30 2.68 -0.87 2.53
CA PHE A 30 3.67 -0.02 3.16
C PHE A 30 3.76 1.27 2.35
N LEU A 31 3.41 2.39 3.00
CA LEU A 31 3.56 3.73 2.46
C LEU A 31 4.82 4.31 3.10
N ILE A 32 5.89 4.47 2.33
CA ILE A 32 7.24 4.75 2.86
C ILE A 32 7.64 6.20 2.60
N ALA A 33 7.41 6.69 1.38
CA ALA A 33 7.77 8.04 0.96
C ALA A 33 6.81 8.56 -0.12
N GLU A 34 6.85 9.87 -0.37
CA GLU A 34 6.02 10.49 -1.41
C GLU A 34 6.49 10.15 -2.84
N LYS A 35 7.79 9.91 -3.03
CA LYS A 35 8.40 9.60 -4.33
C LYS A 35 9.59 8.65 -4.21
N GLU A 36 9.88 7.96 -5.30
CA GLU A 36 11.06 7.09 -5.39
C GLU A 36 12.37 7.86 -5.17
N GLY A 37 13.37 7.19 -4.61
CA GLY A 37 14.69 7.78 -4.34
C GLY A 37 14.73 8.76 -3.17
N PHE A 38 13.64 8.93 -2.40
CA PHE A 38 13.63 9.79 -1.20
C PHE A 38 14.60 9.30 -0.12
N CYS A 39 14.72 7.97 0.07
CA CYS A 39 15.64 7.35 1.01
C CYS A 39 16.61 6.41 0.26
N ARG A 40 17.91 6.51 0.55
CA ARG A 40 18.92 5.58 -0.02
C ARG A 40 18.71 4.13 0.42
N ALA A 41 18.17 3.90 1.62
CA ALA A 41 17.92 2.55 2.13
C ALA A 41 16.64 1.93 1.54
N PHE A 42 15.67 2.77 1.18
CA PHE A 42 14.40 2.35 0.59
C PHE A 42 14.15 3.21 -0.66
N PRO A 43 14.69 2.80 -1.83
CA PRO A 43 14.50 3.55 -3.06
C PRO A 43 13.03 3.56 -3.51
N TRP A 44 12.22 2.64 -2.97
CA TRP A 44 10.78 2.51 -3.20
C TRP A 44 9.95 3.38 -2.23
N TRP A 45 9.02 4.14 -2.79
CA TRP A 45 7.99 4.94 -2.12
C TRP A 45 6.86 4.17 -1.44
N ALA A 46 6.44 3.04 -2.00
CA ALA A 46 5.42 2.17 -1.44
C ALA A 46 5.53 0.74 -1.99
N VAL A 47 5.08 -0.23 -1.20
CA VAL A 47 5.05 -1.66 -1.58
C VAL A 47 3.76 -2.29 -1.05
N HIS A 48 3.08 -3.09 -1.88
CA HIS A 48 1.88 -3.83 -1.48
C HIS A 48 1.71 -5.11 -2.28
N ASN A 49 0.81 -5.99 -1.83
CA ASN A 49 0.42 -7.22 -2.54
C ASN A 49 -1.08 -7.25 -2.89
N ALA A 50 -1.69 -6.11 -3.20
CA ALA A 50 -3.11 -6.04 -3.55
C ALA A 50 -3.51 -6.96 -4.73
N ASP A 51 -2.58 -7.27 -5.64
CA ASP A 51 -2.71 -8.22 -6.73
C ASP A 51 -2.94 -9.67 -6.28
N GLU A 52 -2.50 -10.02 -5.06
CA GLU A 52 -2.69 -11.33 -4.44
C GLU A 52 -4.02 -11.46 -3.69
N LEU A 53 -4.78 -10.36 -3.57
CA LEU A 53 -6.03 -10.29 -2.81
C LEU A 53 -7.27 -10.44 -3.71
N PRO A 54 -8.38 -11.02 -3.19
CA PRO A 54 -9.66 -11.04 -3.89
C PRO A 54 -10.09 -9.64 -4.32
N ARG A 55 -10.79 -9.50 -5.44
CA ARG A 55 -11.02 -8.19 -6.10
C ARG A 55 -11.54 -7.11 -5.18
N ASN A 56 -12.64 -7.39 -4.49
CA ASN A 56 -13.27 -6.40 -3.63
C ASN A 56 -12.37 -6.02 -2.45
N THR A 57 -11.62 -6.99 -1.95
CA THR A 57 -10.61 -6.79 -0.89
C THR A 57 -9.49 -5.88 -1.38
N ALA A 58 -8.91 -6.16 -2.56
CA ALA A 58 -7.85 -5.35 -3.16
C ALA A 58 -8.29 -3.89 -3.38
N LEU A 59 -9.50 -3.69 -3.90
CA LEU A 59 -10.05 -2.35 -4.17
C LEU A 59 -10.25 -1.56 -2.87
N SER A 60 -10.86 -2.18 -1.84
CA SER A 60 -11.03 -1.54 -0.53
C SER A 60 -9.69 -1.24 0.14
N PHE A 61 -8.72 -2.14 -0.02
CA PHE A 61 -7.40 -2.03 0.57
C PHE A 61 -6.60 -0.87 -0.05
N LEU A 62 -6.60 -0.76 -1.38
CA LEU A 62 -6.00 0.37 -2.08
C LEU A 62 -6.72 1.69 -1.77
N ALA A 63 -8.05 1.69 -1.66
CA ALA A 63 -8.81 2.88 -1.28
C ALA A 63 -8.40 3.41 0.10
N HIS A 64 -8.20 2.53 1.09
CA HIS A 64 -7.65 2.91 2.39
C HIS A 64 -6.24 3.49 2.27
N GLY A 65 -5.38 2.88 1.44
CA GLY A 65 -4.05 3.41 1.15
C GLY A 65 -4.05 4.82 0.57
N ILE A 66 -4.97 5.09 -0.36
CA ILE A 66 -5.16 6.41 -0.98
C ILE A 66 -5.53 7.43 0.10
N GLN A 67 -6.53 7.11 0.93
CA GLN A 67 -6.96 8.03 1.99
C GLN A 67 -5.83 8.33 2.97
N LEU A 68 -5.10 7.30 3.44
CA LEU A 68 -3.96 7.53 4.34
C LEU A 68 -2.85 8.36 3.69
N SER A 69 -2.62 8.19 2.40
CA SER A 69 -1.65 9.01 1.66
C SER A 69 -2.08 10.48 1.63
N LEU A 70 -3.39 10.75 1.45
CA LEU A 70 -3.96 12.10 1.51
C LEU A 70 -3.87 12.69 2.93
N ASP A 71 -4.18 11.90 3.95
CA ASP A 71 -4.11 12.31 5.36
C ASP A 71 -2.67 12.63 5.78
N CYS A 72 -1.68 11.98 5.17
CA CYS A 72 -0.26 12.29 5.31
C CYS A 72 0.22 13.48 4.47
N GLY A 73 -0.67 14.17 3.73
CA GLY A 73 -0.31 15.28 2.85
C GLY A 73 0.56 14.87 1.66
N CYS A 74 0.46 13.61 1.20
CA CYS A 74 1.28 13.02 0.15
C CYS A 74 0.46 12.73 -1.12
N PRO A 75 0.00 13.75 -1.87
CA PRO A 75 -0.91 13.58 -3.01
C PRO A 75 -0.27 12.83 -4.18
N THR A 76 1.04 12.92 -4.36
CA THR A 76 1.76 12.18 -5.40
C THR A 76 1.64 10.66 -5.20
N LEU A 77 1.77 10.22 -3.95
CA LEU A 77 1.59 8.82 -3.57
C LEU A 77 0.14 8.38 -3.73
N ALA A 78 -0.82 9.22 -3.30
CA ALA A 78 -2.24 8.95 -3.47
C ALA A 78 -2.63 8.76 -4.95
N ASN A 79 -2.16 9.62 -5.85
CA ASN A 79 -2.41 9.52 -7.28
C ASN A 79 -1.87 8.23 -7.90
N ARG A 80 -0.73 7.73 -7.41
CA ARG A 80 -0.21 6.44 -7.86
C ARG A 80 -1.07 5.28 -7.40
N LEU A 81 -1.42 5.24 -6.11
CA LEU A 81 -2.29 4.19 -5.60
C LEU A 81 -3.65 4.22 -6.32
N GLN A 82 -4.12 5.40 -6.71
CA GLN A 82 -5.30 5.56 -7.56
C GLN A 82 -5.11 4.93 -8.93
N ALA A 83 -3.98 5.15 -9.61
CA ALA A 83 -3.68 4.49 -10.88
C ALA A 83 -3.66 2.96 -10.74
N GLN A 84 -3.03 2.45 -9.68
CA GLN A 84 -3.01 1.02 -9.38
C GLN A 84 -4.42 0.49 -9.08
N LEU A 85 -5.26 1.23 -8.38
CA LEU A 85 -6.66 0.88 -8.13
C LEU A 85 -7.46 0.79 -9.44
N GLU A 86 -7.23 1.70 -10.39
CA GLU A 86 -7.86 1.64 -11.71
C GLU A 86 -7.37 0.43 -12.53
N ASP A 87 -6.10 0.08 -12.44
CA ASP A 87 -5.56 -1.15 -13.07
C ASP A 87 -6.23 -2.40 -12.47
N GLN A 88 -6.40 -2.44 -11.15
CA GLN A 88 -7.10 -3.53 -10.46
C GLN A 88 -8.57 -3.63 -10.88
N LYS A 89 -9.27 -2.49 -11.08
CA LYS A 89 -10.64 -2.49 -11.61
C LYS A 89 -10.74 -3.11 -12.99
N LYS A 90 -9.72 -2.87 -13.84
CA LYS A 90 -9.60 -3.38 -15.22
C LYS A 90 -9.09 -4.82 -15.31
N GLY A 91 -8.69 -5.43 -14.19
CA GLY A 91 -8.13 -6.79 -14.18
C GLY A 91 -6.65 -6.87 -14.54
N ILE A 92 -5.94 -5.73 -14.62
CA ILE A 92 -4.53 -5.70 -15.05
C ILE A 92 -3.62 -6.11 -13.89
N GLY A 93 -2.69 -7.02 -14.17
CA GLY A 93 -1.67 -7.45 -13.20
C GLY A 93 -2.24 -8.16 -11.97
N ARG A 94 -3.46 -8.71 -12.06
CA ARG A 94 -4.13 -9.43 -10.98
C ARG A 94 -3.89 -10.92 -11.07
N ARG A 95 -3.81 -11.57 -9.90
CA ARG A 95 -3.91 -13.01 -9.79
C ARG A 95 -5.35 -13.47 -10.09
N PRO A 96 -5.56 -14.67 -10.67
CA PRO A 96 -6.89 -15.27 -10.76
C PRO A 96 -7.56 -15.39 -9.38
N GLU A 97 -8.88 -15.16 -9.30
CA GLU A 97 -9.61 -15.08 -8.02
C GLU A 97 -9.51 -16.39 -7.22
N GLU A 98 -9.55 -17.53 -7.91
CA GLU A 98 -9.40 -18.86 -7.31
C GLU A 98 -8.01 -19.12 -6.70
N ALA A 99 -7.02 -18.30 -7.04
CA ALA A 99 -5.65 -18.40 -6.55
C ALA A 99 -5.28 -17.27 -5.56
N CYS A 100 -6.21 -16.36 -5.28
CA CYS A 100 -6.00 -15.28 -4.30
C CYS A 100 -5.90 -15.80 -2.86
N ARG A 101 -5.24 -15.01 -2.00
CA ARG A 101 -5.05 -15.31 -0.57
C ARG A 101 -6.30 -15.05 0.27
#